data_AF-A0A316JB84-F1
#
_entry.id   AF-A0A316JB84-F1
#
_cell.length_a   1.000
_cell.length_b   1.000
_cell.length_c   1.000
_cell.angle_alpha   90.00
_cell.angle_beta   90.00
_cell.angle_gamma   90.00
#
_symmetry.space_group_name_H-M   'P 1'
#
loop_
_entity.id
_entity.type
_entity.pdbx_description
1 polymer ?
#
loop_
_entity_poly.entity_id
_entity_poly.type
_entity_poly.pdbx_seq_one_letter_code
_entity_poly.pdbx_strand_id
1 'polypeptide(L)'
;MARGRKAEVRALDGALAEAPKPPAWMPAHGKAEWRRVVPQLVADRKIAAHELQTVEAYCLAVATMRQAEEAVRLHGLTFESDSGPKRRPETTILKENLEAARRLAAELGLTPASRNKNSGGARGDGEAAEFGVDI
;
A
#
# COMPACT_ATOMS: atom_id res chain seq x y z
N MET A 1 -31.62 8.05 -27.05
CA MET A 1 -31.07 8.18 -25.68
C MET A 1 -30.67 6.78 -25.18
N ALA A 2 -29.44 6.34 -25.43
CA ALA A 2 -28.98 5.04 -24.95
C ALA A 2 -28.63 5.17 -23.46
N ARG A 3 -29.42 4.54 -22.58
CA ARG A 3 -29.10 4.42 -21.15
C ARG A 3 -27.83 3.58 -21.03
N GLY A 4 -26.72 4.22 -20.67
CA GLY A 4 -25.46 3.52 -20.38
C GLY A 4 -25.72 2.45 -19.32
N ARG A 5 -25.41 1.19 -19.64
CA ARG A 5 -25.43 0.09 -18.68
C ARG A 5 -24.46 0.44 -17.57
N LYS A 6 -25.00 0.71 -16.38
CA LYS A 6 -24.24 0.85 -15.14
C LYS A 6 -23.46 -0.45 -14.97
N ALA A 7 -22.14 -0.39 -15.05
CA ALA A 7 -21.30 -1.56 -14.87
C ALA A 7 -21.58 -2.13 -13.47
N GLU A 8 -22.20 -3.30 -13.42
CA GLU A 8 -22.33 -4.07 -12.19
C GLU A 8 -20.93 -4.49 -11.79
N VAL A 9 -20.42 -3.90 -10.71
CA VAL A 9 -19.15 -4.30 -10.10
C VAL A 9 -19.39 -5.69 -9.50
N ARG A 10 -19.09 -6.72 -10.29
CA ARG A 10 -19.07 -8.10 -9.85
C ARG A 10 -17.99 -8.21 -8.77
N ALA A 11 -18.37 -8.72 -7.59
CA ALA A 11 -17.40 -9.06 -6.55
C ALA A 11 -16.24 -9.85 -7.18
N LEU A 12 -15.01 -9.48 -6.86
CA LEU A 12 -13.83 -10.18 -7.36
C LEU A 12 -13.88 -11.64 -6.87
N ASP A 13 -14.26 -12.56 -7.77
CA ASP A 13 -14.09 -14.00 -7.61
C ASP A 13 -12.58 -14.26 -7.41
N GLY A 14 -12.14 -14.38 -6.15
CA GLY A 14 -10.73 -14.56 -5.80
C GLY A 14 -10.20 -13.65 -4.69
N ALA A 15 -11.02 -12.75 -4.13
CA ALA A 15 -10.63 -11.99 -2.95
C ALA A 15 -10.35 -12.91 -1.75
N LEU A 16 -9.24 -12.65 -1.06
CA LEU A 16 -8.83 -13.42 0.11
C LEU A 16 -9.92 -13.37 1.19
N ALA A 17 -10.13 -14.50 1.87
CA ALA A 17 -11.03 -14.59 3.01
C ALA A 17 -10.32 -14.27 4.34
N GLU A 18 -9.03 -14.59 4.43
CA GLU A 18 -8.22 -14.38 5.61
C GLU A 18 -6.88 -13.74 5.25
N ALA A 19 -6.35 -12.95 6.18
CA ALA A 19 -5.05 -12.31 6.02
C ALA A 19 -3.91 -13.33 6.22
N PRO A 20 -3.09 -13.60 5.20
CA PRO A 20 -1.92 -14.47 5.35
C PRO A 20 -0.90 -13.86 6.31
N LYS A 21 -0.13 -14.73 6.99
CA LYS A 21 1.04 -14.31 7.77
C LYS A 21 2.10 -13.72 6.83
N PRO A 22 2.89 -12.73 7.30
CA PRO A 22 3.98 -12.21 6.49
C PRO A 22 5.02 -13.30 6.20
N PRO A 23 5.69 -13.27 5.04
CA PRO A 23 6.75 -14.22 4.71
C PRO A 23 7.85 -14.27 5.78
N ALA A 24 8.34 -15.47 6.07
CA ALA A 24 9.32 -15.68 7.14
C ALA A 24 10.64 -14.92 6.90
N TRP A 25 11.05 -14.76 5.64
CA TRP A 25 12.27 -14.07 5.22
C TRP A 25 12.15 -12.54 5.26
N MET A 26 10.94 -11.98 5.38
CA MET A 26 10.74 -10.54 5.32
C MET A 26 11.39 -9.81 6.52
N PRO A 27 12.01 -8.64 6.32
CA PRO A 27 12.60 -7.84 7.40
C PRO A 27 11.58 -7.42 8.47
N ALA A 28 12.02 -7.10 9.68
CA ALA A 28 11.15 -6.77 10.81
C ALA A 28 10.20 -5.59 10.51
N HIS A 29 10.71 -4.49 9.95
CA HIS A 29 9.88 -3.36 9.53
C HIS A 29 8.86 -3.73 8.44
N GLY A 30 9.25 -4.59 7.49
CA GLY A 30 8.34 -5.07 6.45
C GLY A 30 7.23 -5.95 7.03
N LYS A 31 7.58 -6.86 7.95
CA LYS A 31 6.59 -7.69 8.66
C LYS A 31 5.62 -6.86 9.50
N ALA A 32 6.09 -5.77 10.12
CA ALA A 32 5.23 -4.86 10.85
C ALA A 32 4.25 -4.15 9.89
N GLU A 33 4.74 -3.69 8.74
CA GLU A 33 3.92 -3.04 7.73
C GLU A 33 2.89 -4.00 7.11
N TRP A 34 3.29 -5.24 6.81
CA TRP A 34 2.39 -6.29 6.34
C TRP A 34 1.20 -6.49 7.29
N ARG A 35 1.49 -6.64 8.59
CA ARG A 35 0.46 -6.79 9.62
C ARG A 35 -0.43 -5.57 9.75
N ARG A 36 0.05 -4.39 9.36
CA ARG A 36 -0.72 -3.14 9.35
C ARG A 36 -1.68 -3.07 8.16
N VAL A 37 -1.25 -3.48 6.96
CA VAL A 37 -2.00 -3.21 5.72
C VAL A 37 -2.83 -4.38 5.22
N VAL A 38 -2.32 -5.62 5.32
CA VAL A 38 -2.99 -6.80 4.75
C VAL A 38 -4.35 -7.08 5.39
N PRO A 39 -4.53 -7.03 6.72
CA PRO A 39 -5.83 -7.27 7.33
C PRO A 39 -6.91 -6.32 6.82
N GLN A 40 -6.58 -5.04 6.62
CA GLN A 40 -7.52 -4.06 6.08
C GLN A 40 -7.86 -4.32 4.62
N LEU A 41 -6.87 -4.65 3.79
CA LEU A 41 -7.10 -4.98 2.38
C LEU A 41 -8.00 -6.21 2.20
N VAL A 42 -7.84 -7.21 3.07
CA VAL A 42 -8.68 -8.41 3.10
C VAL A 42 -10.09 -8.09 3.61
N ALA A 43 -10.22 -7.32 4.70
CA ALA A 43 -11.52 -6.91 5.25
C ALA A 43 -12.34 -6.11 4.23
N ASP A 44 -11.68 -5.25 3.45
CA ASP A 44 -12.31 -4.47 2.38
C ASP A 44 -12.61 -5.31 1.11
N ARG A 45 -12.26 -6.60 1.08
CA ARG A 45 -12.37 -7.49 -0.11
C ARG A 45 -11.67 -6.90 -1.34
N LYS A 46 -10.53 -6.24 -1.12
CA LYS A 46 -9.77 -5.47 -2.14
C LYS A 46 -8.53 -6.17 -2.67
N ILE A 47 -8.25 -7.39 -2.21
CA ILE A 47 -7.03 -8.10 -2.58
C ILE A 47 -7.27 -9.58 -2.83
N ALA A 48 -6.76 -10.08 -3.94
CA ALA A 48 -6.70 -11.48 -4.32
C ALA A 48 -5.31 -12.07 -4.06
N ALA A 49 -5.21 -13.40 -4.03
CA ALA A 49 -3.96 -14.10 -3.74
C ALA A 49 -2.80 -13.72 -4.69
N HIS A 50 -3.10 -13.47 -5.96
CA HIS A 50 -2.08 -13.12 -6.96
C HIS A 50 -1.51 -11.69 -6.79
N GLU A 51 -2.20 -10.82 -6.04
CA GLU A 51 -1.78 -9.44 -5.79
C GLU A 51 -0.92 -9.32 -4.52
N LEU A 52 -0.74 -10.42 -3.76
CA LEU A 52 0.08 -10.42 -2.55
C LEU A 52 1.55 -10.04 -2.83
N GLN A 53 2.08 -10.36 -4.01
CA GLN A 53 3.43 -9.98 -4.40
C GLN A 53 3.60 -8.44 -4.45
N THR A 54 2.58 -7.71 -4.86
CA THR A 54 2.58 -6.24 -4.84
C THR A 54 2.61 -5.70 -3.41
N VAL A 55 1.89 -6.36 -2.49
CA VAL A 55 1.95 -6.01 -1.06
C VAL A 55 3.31 -6.34 -0.46
N GLU A 56 3.92 -7.47 -0.83
CA GLU A 56 5.28 -7.81 -0.39
C GLU A 56 6.28 -6.75 -0.83
N ALA A 57 6.22 -6.34 -2.11
CA ALA A 57 7.08 -5.29 -2.64
C ALA A 57 6.89 -3.96 -1.90
N TYR A 58 5.64 -3.59 -1.58
CA TYR A 58 5.35 -2.40 -0.78
C TYR A 58 5.98 -2.48 0.62
N CYS A 59 5.79 -3.60 1.30
CA CYS A 59 6.32 -3.82 2.65
C CYS A 59 7.86 -3.81 2.65
N LEU A 60 8.51 -4.34 1.61
CA LEU A 60 9.96 -4.26 1.43
C LEU A 60 10.43 -2.82 1.19
N ALA A 61 9.75 -2.06 0.34
CA ALA A 61 10.08 -0.65 0.12
C ALA A 61 10.00 0.16 1.43
N VAL A 62 8.96 -0.07 2.23
CA VAL A 62 8.84 0.54 3.56
C VAL A 62 9.96 0.11 4.50
N ALA A 63 10.34 -1.17 4.50
CA ALA A 63 11.43 -1.67 5.34
C ALA A 63 12.78 -1.03 4.99
N THR A 64 13.11 -1.01 3.70
CA THR A 64 14.35 -0.40 3.19
C THR A 64 14.40 1.09 3.44
N MET A 65 13.28 1.79 3.24
CA MET A 65 13.14 3.22 3.60
C MET A 65 13.48 3.46 5.08
N ARG A 66 12.95 2.65 6.00
CA ARG A 66 13.21 2.81 7.44
C ARG A 66 14.68 2.58 7.79
N GLN A 67 15.31 1.58 7.18
CA GLN A 67 16.74 1.31 7.38
C GLN A 67 17.62 2.44 6.83
N ALA A 68 17.31 2.94 5.63
CA ALA A 68 18.04 4.05 5.04
C ALA A 68 17.90 5.34 5.87
N GLU A 69 16.70 5.64 6.37
CA GLU A 69 16.45 6.77 7.26
C GLU A 69 17.26 6.67 8.56
N GLU A 70 17.33 5.48 9.16
CA GLU A 70 18.13 5.25 10.37
C GLU A 70 19.63 5.45 10.11
N ALA A 71 20.15 4.96 8.99
CA ALA A 71 21.53 5.16 8.59
C ALA A 71 21.85 6.65 8.35
N VAL A 72 20.96 7.37 7.64
CA VAL A 72 21.10 8.82 7.41
C VAL A 72 21.06 9.60 8.73
N ARG A 73 20.15 9.24 9.64
CA ARG A 73 20.06 9.87 10.97
C ARG A 73 21.32 9.67 11.79
N LEU A 74 21.92 8.48 11.71
CA LEU A 74 23.13 8.15 12.47
C LEU A 74 24.39 8.80 11.89
N HIS A 75 24.49 8.86 10.56
CA HIS A 75 25.75 9.21 9.87
C HIS A 75 25.73 10.56 9.15
N GLY A 76 24.59 11.28 9.18
CA GLY A 76 24.37 12.53 8.46
C GLY A 76 24.11 12.31 6.96
N LEU A 77 23.92 13.42 6.23
CA LEU A 77 23.57 13.39 4.79
C LEU A 77 24.78 13.29 3.85
N THR A 78 25.96 13.66 4.35
CA THR A 78 27.21 13.71 3.60
C THR A 78 28.33 13.04 4.37
N PHE A 79 29.41 12.72 3.66
CA PHE A 79 30.64 12.23 4.23
C PHE A 79 31.83 12.88 3.53
N GLU A 80 32.94 13.02 4.24
CA GLU A 80 34.20 13.48 3.65
C GLU A 80 34.83 12.36 2.83
N SER A 81 35.26 12.68 1.61
CA SER A 81 36.05 11.79 0.75
C SER A 81 37.32 12.49 0.30
N ASP A 82 38.25 11.74 -0.30
CA ASP A 82 39.53 12.30 -0.77
C ASP A 82 39.37 13.45 -1.80
N SER A 83 38.20 13.52 -2.46
CA SER A 83 37.85 14.58 -3.40
C SER A 83 36.87 15.62 -2.84
N GLY A 84 36.73 15.70 -1.50
CA GLY A 84 35.82 16.59 -0.79
C GLY A 84 34.48 15.96 -0.38
N PRO A 85 33.54 16.77 0.15
CA PRO A 85 32.28 16.28 0.68
C PRO A 85 31.41 15.62 -0.40
N LYS A 86 30.94 14.40 -0.13
CA LYS A 86 30.03 13.65 -1.01
C LYS A 86 28.73 13.30 -0.32
N ARG A 87 27.66 13.17 -1.12
CA ARG A 87 26.36 12.68 -0.65
C ARG A 87 26.46 11.19 -0.32
N ARG A 88 25.84 10.80 0.79
CA ARG A 88 25.72 9.40 1.20
C ARG A 88 24.76 8.60 0.30
N PRO A 89 25.12 7.39 -0.16
CA PRO A 89 24.28 6.59 -1.06
C PRO A 89 22.90 6.24 -0.45
N GLU A 90 22.82 6.15 0.87
CA GLU A 90 21.59 5.89 1.64
C GLU A 90 20.50 6.92 1.35
N THR A 91 20.88 8.16 1.04
CA THR A 91 19.92 9.22 0.67
C THR A 91 19.24 8.93 -0.68
N THR A 92 19.94 8.29 -1.62
CA THR A 92 19.37 7.85 -2.90
C THR A 92 18.46 6.65 -2.69
N ILE A 93 18.91 5.65 -1.92
CA ILE A 93 18.12 4.46 -1.56
C ILE A 93 16.81 4.89 -0.88
N LEU A 94 16.90 5.83 0.06
CA LEU A 94 15.75 6.41 0.76
C LEU A 94 14.76 7.03 -0.22
N LYS A 95 15.25 7.89 -1.13
CA LYS A 95 14.41 8.55 -2.13
C LYS A 95 13.70 7.54 -3.04
N GLU A 96 14.42 6.58 -3.59
CA GLU A 96 13.89 5.58 -4.51
C GLU A 96 12.80 4.73 -3.84
N ASN A 97 13.04 4.29 -2.60
CA ASN A 97 12.08 3.48 -1.86
C ASN A 97 10.87 4.29 -1.39
N LEU A 98 11.04 5.57 -1.06
CA LEU A 98 9.92 6.46 -0.77
C LEU A 98 9.02 6.64 -2.00
N GLU A 99 9.60 6.79 -3.19
CA GLU A 99 8.84 6.87 -4.44
C GLU A 99 8.15 5.54 -4.78
N ALA A 100 8.85 4.42 -4.66
CA ALA A 100 8.28 3.08 -4.88
C ALA A 100 7.12 2.80 -3.91
N ALA A 101 7.31 3.07 -2.62
CA ALA A 101 6.28 2.91 -1.60
C ALA A 101 5.06 3.78 -1.89
N ARG A 102 5.25 5.03 -2.33
CA ARG A 102 4.15 5.93 -2.72
C ARG A 102 3.35 5.40 -3.91
N ARG A 103 4.02 4.87 -4.94
CA ARG A 103 3.36 4.30 -6.13
C ARG A 103 2.58 3.04 -5.79
N LEU A 104 3.22 2.09 -5.10
CA LEU A 104 2.59 0.84 -4.68
C LEU A 104 1.43 1.08 -3.69
N ALA A 105 1.57 2.05 -2.76
CA ALA A 105 0.47 2.42 -1.87
C ALA A 105 -0.74 2.99 -2.64
N ALA A 106 -0.50 3.72 -3.74
CA ALA A 106 -1.58 4.23 -4.58
C ALA A 106 -2.27 3.12 -5.39
N GLU A 107 -1.50 2.15 -5.88
CA GLU A 107 -2.01 0.97 -6.58
C GLU A 107 -2.86 0.07 -5.66
N LEU A 108 -2.38 -0.17 -4.43
CA LEU A 108 -3.08 -0.94 -3.40
C LEU A 108 -4.27 -0.19 -2.76
N GLY A 109 -4.54 1.06 -3.13
CA GLY A 109 -5.64 1.83 -2.54
C GLY A 109 -5.41 2.26 -1.08
N LEU A 110 -4.17 2.27 -0.60
CA LEU A 110 -3.81 2.58 0.80
C LEU A 110 -3.80 4.07 1.11
N THR A 111 -3.87 4.94 0.10
CA THR A 111 -3.87 6.40 0.28
C THR A 111 -5.29 6.97 0.24
N PRO A 112 -5.60 8.07 0.96
CA PRO A 112 -6.93 8.66 0.95
C PRO A 112 -7.47 8.96 -0.46
N ALA A 113 -6.60 9.42 -1.37
CA ALA A 113 -6.95 9.73 -2.75
C ALA A 113 -7.14 8.48 -3.65
N SER A 114 -6.59 7.33 -3.27
CA SER A 114 -6.71 6.08 -4.05
C SER A 114 -7.83 5.17 -3.56
N ARG A 115 -8.35 5.36 -2.33
CA ARG A 115 -9.45 4.57 -1.77
C ARG A 115 -10.69 4.49 -2.68
N ASN A 116 -11.01 5.59 -3.36
CA ASN A 116 -12.16 5.66 -4.27
C ASN A 116 -11.84 5.17 -5.69
N LYS A 117 -10.56 5.00 -6.05
CA LYS A 117 -10.16 4.45 -7.36
C LYS A 117 -10.25 2.93 -7.39
N ASN A 118 -10.12 2.28 -6.23
CA ASN A 118 -10.32 0.83 -6.08
C ASN A 118 -11.78 0.45 -5.75
N SER A 119 -12.75 1.24 -6.21
CA SER A 119 -14.19 0.98 -6.03
C SER A 119 -14.73 -0.21 -6.85
N GLY A 120 -13.83 -1.06 -7.37
CA GLY A 120 -14.12 -2.41 -7.87
C GLY A 120 -14.25 -3.47 -6.77
N GLY A 121 -13.91 -3.14 -5.51
CA GLY A 121 -14.24 -3.95 -4.34
C GLY A 121 -15.71 -3.74 -3.95
N ALA A 122 -16.48 -4.82 -3.83
CA ALA A 122 -17.92 -4.81 -3.59
C ALA A 122 -18.31 -3.82 -2.47
N ARG A 123 -19.33 -2.98 -2.73
CA ARG A 123 -20.12 -2.39 -1.65
C ARG A 123 -20.65 -3.56 -0.83
N GLY A 124 -20.21 -3.71 0.41
CA GLY A 124 -20.94 -4.51 1.37
C GLY A 124 -22.33 -3.92 1.49
N ASP A 125 -23.35 -4.76 1.37
CA ASP A 125 -24.76 -4.40 1.54
C ASP A 125 -24.99 -3.94 2.98
N GLY A 126 -24.60 -2.70 3.29
CA GLY A 126 -25.04 -1.95 4.44
C GLY A 126 -26.18 -1.06 3.98
N GLU A 127 -27.40 -1.42 4.38
CA GLU A 127 -28.66 -0.70 4.25
C GLU A 127 -28.51 0.78 3.86
N ALA A 128 -29.05 1.11 2.68
CA ALA A 128 -29.43 2.47 2.38
C ALA A 128 -30.50 2.87 3.42
N ALA A 129 -30.12 3.70 4.39
CA ALA A 129 -31.09 4.43 5.18
C ALA A 129 -31.93 5.29 4.21
N GLU A 130 -33.15 4.81 4.00
CA GLU A 130 -34.25 5.50 3.36
C GLU A 130 -34.49 6.81 4.10
N PHE A 131 -34.01 7.92 3.55
CA PHE A 131 -34.45 9.25 3.97
C PHE A 131 -35.84 9.50 3.37
N GLY A 132 -36.85 8.97 4.06
CA GLY A 132 -38.20 9.49 3.97
C GLY A 132 -38.23 10.87 4.62
N VAL A 133 -38.52 11.89 3.82
CA VAL A 133 -39.14 13.13 4.31
C VAL A 133 -40.26 13.47 3.35
N ASP A 134 -41.48 13.15 3.77
CA ASP A 134 -42.71 13.79 3.31
C ASP A 134 -42.62 15.29 3.60
N ILE A 135 -42.64 16.14 2.55
CA ILE A 135 -43.38 17.41 2.46
C ILE A 135 -43.82 17.61 1.02
#